data_AF-A0A5E4N264-F1
#
_entry.id   AF-A0A5E4N264-F1
#
_cell.length_a   1.000
_cell.length_b   1.000
_cell.length_c   1.000
_cell.angle_alpha   90.00
_cell.angle_beta   90.00
_cell.angle_gamma   90.00
#
_symmetry.space_group_name_H-M   'P 1'
#
loop_
_entity.id
_entity.type
_entity.pdbx_description
1 polymer ?
#
loop_
_entity_poly.entity_id
_entity_poly.type
_entity_poly.pdbx_seq_one_letter_code
_entity_poly.pdbx_strand_id
1 'polypeptide(L)'
;MNIRMISEAVNADKATVRKILHEKLHMTKVCAKLVPKNLTPDQKFLRQQVCSDFLEKLKEDPGLMKNIITWDETWIFQYDVETKRQSMHWKTPESPKIKKSKDVQIKI
;
A
#
# COMPACT_ATOMS: atom_id res chain seq x y z
N MET A 1 2.79 -14.66 5.91
CA MET A 1 3.40 -15.85 6.56
C MET A 1 3.96 -15.47 7.93
N ASN A 2 3.59 -16.19 8.99
CA ASN A 2 4.09 -15.95 10.34
C ASN A 2 5.28 -16.88 10.66
N ILE A 3 6.05 -16.61 11.73
CA ILE A 3 7.23 -17.42 12.09
C ILE A 3 6.84 -18.88 12.39
N ARG A 4 5.63 -19.12 12.92
CA ARG A 4 5.14 -20.48 13.21
C ARG A 4 4.96 -21.29 11.93
N MET A 5 4.29 -20.71 10.94
CA MET A 5 4.10 -21.30 9.61
C MET A 5 5.44 -21.59 8.91
N ILE A 6 6.42 -20.69 9.03
CA ILE A 6 7.76 -20.91 8.46
C ILE A 6 8.46 -22.06 9.18
N SER A 7 8.43 -22.05 10.51
CA SER A 7 9.00 -23.09 11.38
C SER A 7 8.43 -24.47 11.08
N GLU A 8 7.11 -24.57 10.91
CA GLU A 8 6.41 -25.79 10.51
C GLU A 8 6.80 -26.24 9.09
N ALA A 9 6.88 -25.31 8.13
CA ALA A 9 7.22 -25.64 6.74
C ALA A 9 8.68 -26.11 6.56
N VAL A 10 9.62 -25.58 7.34
CA VAL A 10 11.05 -25.90 7.23
C VAL A 10 11.53 -26.87 8.32
N ASN A 11 10.62 -27.35 9.17
CA ASN A 11 10.89 -28.21 10.32
C ASN A 11 12.07 -27.73 11.19
N ALA A 12 12.12 -26.43 11.47
CA ALA A 12 13.13 -25.80 12.31
C ALA A 12 12.47 -25.06 13.47
N ASP A 13 13.20 -24.85 14.57
CA ASP A 13 12.65 -24.10 15.70
C ASP A 13 12.44 -22.61 15.36
N LYS A 14 11.50 -21.98 16.08
CA LYS A 14 11.10 -20.59 15.84
C LYS A 14 12.23 -19.58 16.10
N ALA A 15 13.19 -19.91 16.96
CA ALA A 15 14.32 -19.03 17.24
C ALA A 15 15.34 -19.09 16.09
N THR A 16 15.64 -20.27 15.57
CA THR A 16 16.46 -20.47 14.37
C THR A 16 15.85 -19.77 13.16
N VAL A 17 14.55 -19.90 12.93
CA VAL A 17 13.86 -19.17 11.86
C VAL A 17 14.02 -17.65 12.03
N ARG A 18 13.83 -17.13 13.24
CA ARG A 18 14.01 -15.69 13.52
C ARG A 18 15.44 -15.24 13.25
N LYS A 19 16.43 -16.02 13.70
CA LYS A 19 17.85 -15.75 13.51
C LYS A 19 18.20 -15.71 12.02
N ILE A 20 17.77 -16.70 11.24
CA ILE A 20 18.03 -16.75 9.80
C ILE A 20 17.38 -15.55 9.09
N LEU A 21 16.11 -15.27 9.36
CA LEU A 21 15.39 -14.17 8.73
C LEU A 21 16.05 -12.82 9.00
N HIS A 22 16.43 -12.54 10.24
CA HIS A 22 16.97 -11.23 10.61
C HIS A 22 18.49 -11.10 10.40
N GLU A 23 19.28 -12.10 10.79
CA GLU A 23 20.74 -11.99 10.81
C GLU A 23 21.38 -12.47 9.50
N LYS A 24 20.83 -13.51 8.85
CA LYS A 24 21.42 -14.06 7.61
C LYS A 24 20.79 -13.45 6.35
N LEU A 25 19.48 -13.24 6.36
CA LEU A 25 18.73 -12.74 5.21
C LEU A 25 18.39 -11.25 5.31
N HIS A 26 18.70 -10.60 6.44
CA HIS A 26 18.45 -9.19 6.69
C HIS A 26 16.99 -8.75 6.44
N MET A 27 16.04 -9.67 6.64
CA MET A 27 14.63 -9.41 6.41
C MET A 27 13.99 -8.70 7.60
N THR A 28 13.03 -7.84 7.29
CA THR A 28 12.18 -7.17 8.27
C THR A 28 10.73 -7.50 8.00
N LYS A 29 9.92 -7.53 9.06
CA LYS A 29 8.48 -7.74 8.93
C LYS A 29 7.78 -6.38 8.92
N VAL A 30 7.13 -6.05 7.81
CA VAL A 30 6.45 -4.76 7.62
C VAL A 30 5.03 -4.96 7.15
N CYS A 31 4.16 -4.01 7.48
CA CYS A 31 2.81 -3.96 6.92
C CYS A 31 2.86 -3.53 5.46
N ALA A 32 1.97 -4.08 4.64
CA ALA A 32 1.79 -3.60 3.27
C ALA A 32 1.34 -2.13 3.26
N LYS A 33 1.70 -1.40 2.21
CA LYS A 33 1.15 -0.05 1.97
C LYS A 33 -0.27 -0.22 1.45
N LEU A 34 -1.24 0.28 2.20
CA LEU A 34 -2.63 0.32 1.74
C LEU A 34 -2.76 1.42 0.69
N VAL A 35 -3.32 1.08 -0.47
CA VAL A 35 -3.61 2.01 -1.55
C VAL A 35 -5.07 1.84 -1.97
N PRO A 36 -5.75 2.90 -2.46
CA PRO A 36 -7.14 2.78 -2.90
C PRO A 36 -7.29 1.76 -4.04
N LYS A 37 -6.40 1.81 -5.03
CA LYS A 37 -6.43 0.94 -6.20
C LYS A 37 -5.03 0.70 -6.76
N ASN A 38 -4.80 -0.50 -7.28
CA ASN A 38 -3.62 -0.80 -8.09
C ASN A 38 -3.89 -0.37 -9.53
N LEU A 39 -3.23 0.71 -9.96
CA LEU A 39 -3.43 1.28 -11.30
C LEU A 39 -2.62 0.54 -12.36
N THR A 40 -3.22 0.39 -13.56
CA THR A 40 -2.53 -0.10 -14.76
C THR A 40 -1.45 0.90 -15.22
N PRO A 41 -0.47 0.50 -16.04
CA PRO A 41 0.50 1.41 -16.62
C PRO A 41 -0.16 2.61 -17.34
N ASP A 42 -1.18 2.35 -18.16
CA ASP A 42 -1.89 3.39 -18.92
C ASP A 42 -2.62 4.36 -17.99
N GLN A 43 -3.26 3.86 -16.92
CA GLN A 43 -3.90 4.72 -15.92
C GLN A 43 -2.89 5.62 -15.20
N LYS A 44 -1.65 5.15 -14.97
CA LYS A 44 -0.59 5.99 -14.39
C LYS A 44 -0.13 7.05 -15.37
N PHE A 45 0.05 6.68 -16.64
CA PHE A 45 0.45 7.60 -17.69
C PHE A 45 -0.59 8.72 -17.87
N LEU A 46 -1.87 8.36 -18.01
CA LEU A 46 -2.96 9.32 -18.12
C LEU A 46 -3.01 10.27 -16.91
N ARG A 47 -2.87 9.73 -15.69
CA ARG A 47 -2.82 10.58 -14.48
C ARG A 47 -1.65 11.55 -14.51
N GLN A 48 -0.47 11.10 -14.95
CA GLN A 48 0.69 11.97 -15.07
C GLN A 48 0.43 13.10 -16.06
N GLN A 49 -0.13 12.80 -17.24
CA GLN A 49 -0.48 13.80 -18.24
C GLN A 49 -1.47 14.83 -17.69
N VAL A 50 -2.59 14.38 -17.13
CA VAL A 50 -3.60 15.30 -16.55
C VAL A 50 -3.01 16.18 -15.45
N CYS A 51 -2.14 15.64 -14.60
CA CYS A 51 -1.47 16.43 -13.57
C CYS A 51 -0.49 17.45 -14.16
N SER A 52 0.24 17.11 -15.22
CA SER A 52 1.13 18.05 -15.92
C SER A 52 0.34 19.19 -16.55
N ASP A 53 -0.72 18.88 -17.29
CA ASP A 53 -1.58 19.88 -17.95
C ASP A 53 -2.22 20.83 -16.93
N PHE A 54 -2.68 20.27 -15.79
CA PHE A 54 -3.23 21.07 -14.71
C PHE A 54 -2.18 21.97 -14.06
N LEU A 55 -0.95 21.48 -13.89
CA LEU A 55 0.15 22.27 -13.35
C LEU A 55 0.55 23.42 -14.28
N GLU A 56 0.51 23.23 -15.60
CA GLU A 56 0.75 24.30 -16.57
C GLU A 56 -0.33 25.39 -16.45
N LYS A 57 -1.60 25.01 -16.42
CA LYS A 57 -2.72 25.95 -16.23
C LYS A 57 -2.62 26.74 -14.93
N LEU A 58 -2.14 26.12 -13.85
CA LEU A 58 -1.90 26.80 -12.58
C LEU A 58 -0.76 27.81 -12.63
N LYS A 59 0.24 27.62 -13.49
CA LYS A 59 1.30 28.61 -13.70
C LYS A 59 0.79 29.82 -14.47
N GLU A 60 -0.09 29.60 -15.43
CA GLU A 60 -0.72 30.66 -16.23
C GLU A 60 -1.74 31.47 -15.40
N ASP A 61 -2.55 30.79 -14.59
CA ASP A 61 -3.50 31.41 -13.66
C ASP A 61 -3.31 30.87 -12.23
N PRO A 62 -2.48 31.55 -11.41
CA PRO A 62 -2.33 31.21 -10.00
C PRO A 62 -3.61 31.36 -9.17
N GLY A 63 -4.61 32.09 -9.66
CA GLY A 63 -5.91 32.29 -9.02
C GLY A 63 -6.86 31.09 -9.17
N LEU A 64 -6.61 30.22 -10.15
CA LEU A 64 -7.49 29.09 -10.50
C LEU A 64 -7.85 28.22 -9.30
N MET A 65 -6.90 27.93 -8.39
CA MET A 65 -7.16 27.12 -7.19
C MET A 65 -8.27 27.69 -6.29
N LYS A 66 -8.42 29.02 -6.24
CA LYS A 66 -9.42 29.67 -5.38
C LYS A 66 -10.86 29.45 -5.86
N ASN A 67 -11.02 29.08 -7.13
CA ASN A 67 -12.32 28.90 -7.78
C ASN A 67 -12.77 27.44 -7.79
N ILE A 68 -11.91 26.50 -7.37
CA ILE A 68 -12.22 25.08 -7.38
C ILE A 68 -12.98 24.72 -6.12
N ILE A 69 -14.22 24.27 -6.29
CA ILE A 69 -15.01 23.64 -5.22
C ILE A 69 -14.99 22.13 -5.48
N THR A 70 -14.50 21.36 -4.50
CA THR A 70 -14.49 19.89 -4.56
C THR A 70 -15.46 19.30 -3.54
N TRP A 71 -16.01 18.14 -3.86
CA TRP A 71 -16.79 17.35 -2.92
C TRP A 71 -16.50 15.86 -3.15
N ASP A 72 -16.46 15.10 -2.06
CA ASP A 72 -16.26 13.65 -2.05
C ASP A 72 -17.02 13.04 -0.88
N GLU A 73 -17.43 11.78 -1.01
CA GLU A 73 -18.15 11.04 0.02
C GLU A 73 -17.22 10.05 0.71
N THR A 74 -17.26 10.01 2.04
CA THR A 74 -16.51 9.02 2.81
C THR A 74 -17.45 8.22 3.69
N TRP A 75 -17.43 6.90 3.54
CA TRP A 75 -18.14 5.98 4.42
C TRP A 75 -17.44 5.90 5.79
N ILE A 76 -18.19 6.14 6.86
CA ILE A 76 -17.72 6.01 8.25
C ILE A 76 -18.32 4.72 8.83
N PHE A 77 -17.47 3.73 9.09
CA PHE A 77 -17.87 2.45 9.67
C PHE A 77 -17.78 2.49 11.20
N GLN A 78 -18.67 1.77 11.88
CA GLN A 78 -18.64 1.60 13.34
C GLN A 78 -17.51 0.67 13.81
N TYR A 79 -16.91 -0.11 12.91
CA TYR A 79 -15.85 -1.08 13.19
C TYR A 79 -14.77 -1.09 12.09
N ASP A 80 -13.56 -1.50 12.44
CA ASP A 80 -12.45 -1.67 11.50
C ASP A 80 -12.56 -3.00 10.74
N VAL A 81 -12.73 -2.93 9.41
CA VAL A 81 -12.98 -4.09 8.53
C VAL A 81 -11.74 -4.97 8.31
N GLU A 82 -10.54 -4.41 8.40
CA GLU A 82 -9.28 -5.15 8.28
C GLU A 82 -8.18 -4.45 9.07
N THR A 83 -7.45 -5.18 9.92
CA THR A 83 -6.39 -4.56 10.73
C THR A 83 -5.10 -4.49 9.93
N LYS A 84 -4.42 -3.33 9.96
CA LYS A 84 -3.10 -3.14 9.32
C LYS A 84 -2.10 -4.28 9.62
N ARG A 85 -2.23 -4.89 10.81
CA ARG A 85 -1.42 -6.01 11.30
C ARG A 85 -1.59 -7.30 10.48
N GLN A 86 -2.77 -7.57 9.91
CA GLN A 86 -3.01 -8.75 9.06
C GLN A 86 -2.25 -8.66 7.74
N SER A 87 -1.88 -7.44 7.29
CA SER A 87 -1.11 -7.22 6.07
C SER A 87 0.41 -7.41 6.21
N MET A 88 0.90 -7.81 7.39
CA MET A 88 2.34 -7.93 7.63
C MET A 88 2.98 -9.07 6.84
N HIS A 89 4.05 -8.74 6.11
CA HIS A 89 4.86 -9.69 5.37
C HIS A 89 6.35 -9.45 5.65
N TRP A 90 7.17 -10.48 5.40
CA TRP A 90 8.62 -10.36 5.43
C TRP A 90 9.10 -9.72 4.14
N LYS A 91 10.08 -8.82 4.22
CA LYS A 91 10.70 -8.18 3.06
C LYS A 91 12.21 -8.06 3.26
N THR A 92 12.97 -8.09 2.17
CA THR A 92 14.40 -7.71 2.18
C THR A 92 14.54 -6.18 2.10
N PRO A 93 15.70 -5.60 2.44
CA PRO A 93 15.92 -4.16 2.33
C PRO A 93 15.64 -3.63 0.91
N GLU A 94 16.07 -4.35 -0.11
CA GLU A 94 16.00 -3.98 -1.54
C GLU A 94 14.59 -4.15 -2.12
N SER A 95 13.80 -5.07 -1.56
CA SER A 95 12.46 -5.34 -2.07
C SER A 95 11.50 -4.15 -1.86
N PRO A 96 10.69 -3.79 -2.87
CA PRO A 96 9.71 -2.73 -2.72
C PRO A 96 8.63 -3.14 -1.70
N LYS A 97 8.04 -2.16 -1.02
CA LYS A 97 6.89 -2.42 -0.15
C LYS A 97 5.72 -2.91 -1.00
N ILE A 98 5.13 -4.04 -0.61
CA ILE A 98 3.92 -4.56 -1.25
C ILE A 98 2.81 -3.53 -1.08
N LYS A 99 2.08 -3.28 -2.16
CA LYS A 99 0.87 -2.45 -2.16
C LYS A 99 -0.33 -3.38 -2.13
N LYS A 100 -1.24 -3.17 -1.17
CA LYS A 100 -2.54 -3.83 -1.14
C LYS A 100 -3.61 -2.83 -1.53
N SER A 101 -4.41 -3.14 -2.54
CA SER A 101 -5.62 -2.38 -2.85
C SER A 101 -6.69 -2.67 -1.80
N LYS A 102 -7.53 -1.67 -1.51
CA LYS A 102 -8.78 -1.89 -0.81
C LYS A 102 -9.76 -2.52 -1.80
N ASP A 103 -9.87 -3.85 -1.80
CA ASP A 103 -10.92 -4.54 -2.55
C ASP A 103 -12.20 -4.52 -1.71
N VAL A 104 -12.78 -3.33 -1.51
CA VAL A 104 -14.11 -3.24 -0.91
C VAL A 104 -15.09 -3.57 -2.02
N GLN A 105 -15.55 -4.82 -2.07
CA GLN A 105 -16.76 -5.17 -2.82
C GLN A 105 -17.95 -4.55 -2.09
N ILE A 106 -18.26 -3.31 -2.43
CA ILE A 106 -19.54 -2.71 -2.09
C ILE A 106 -20.55 -3.34 -3.05
N LYS A 107 -21.29 -4.35 -2.56
CA LYS A 107 -22.50 -4.80 -3.25
C LYS A 107 -23.52 -3.67 -3.10
N ILE A 108 -23.86 -3.04 -4.22
CA ILE A 108 -25.06 -2.20 -4.33
C ILE A 108 -26.27 -3.14 -4.37
#